data_AF-A0A821DG43-F1
#
_entry.id   AF-A0A821DG43-F1
#
_cell.length_a   1.000
_cell.length_b   1.000
_cell.length_c   1.000
_cell.angle_alpha   90.00
_cell.angle_beta   90.00
_cell.angle_gamma   90.00
#
_symmetry.space_group_name_H-M   'P 1'
#
loop_
_entity.id
_entity.type
_entity.pdbx_description
1 polymer ?
#
loop_
_entity_poly.entity_id
_entity_poly.type
_entity_poly.pdbx_seq_one_letter_code
_entity_poly.pdbx_strand_id
1 'polypeptide(L)'
;MKEIHDTLLKYQEAAELLARKAHISNEEARLQAEKALAIETQLERCKYEISRNEEEKRLYARQISECEQIISTLVNDSVKSRKEAEELKIEVAKWRVAEAAAREKLLSITQLNQSIAVINAATQAQQNLVQTSSPRALSPPPYRPTLRNQELNQTDERAFLIEKQSKQAQLALQLQDLKNVIQSKKIEEKQTFLDKAYEENLAVGDNKYSTIQKASSGTASKRMAMLQDL
;
A
#
# COMPACT_ATOMS: atom_id res chain seq x y z
N MET A 1 69.55 -49.49 -72.70
CA MET A 1 68.11 -49.86 -72.70
C MET A 1 67.63 -50.30 -71.32
N LYS A 2 68.21 -51.34 -70.68
CA LYS A 2 67.79 -51.79 -69.33
C LYS A 2 67.97 -50.72 -68.23
N GLU A 3 69.12 -50.06 -68.19
CA GLU A 3 69.42 -49.00 -67.20
C GLU A 3 68.44 -47.81 -67.23
N ILE A 4 67.99 -47.41 -68.43
CA ILE A 4 67.03 -46.31 -68.62
C ILE A 4 65.64 -46.72 -68.11
N HIS A 5 65.27 -47.99 -68.29
CA HIS A 5 64.02 -48.51 -67.77
C HIS A 5 64.04 -48.62 -66.24
N ASP A 6 65.14 -49.11 -65.66
CA ASP A 6 65.29 -49.23 -64.20
C ASP A 6 65.31 -47.87 -63.51
N THR A 7 65.89 -46.84 -64.14
CA THR A 7 65.86 -45.46 -63.63
C THR A 7 64.46 -44.86 -63.72
N LEU A 8 63.74 -45.06 -64.83
CA LEU A 8 62.34 -44.64 -64.96
C LEU A 8 61.44 -45.29 -63.90
N LEU A 9 61.60 -46.59 -63.64
CA LEU A 9 60.83 -47.31 -62.63
C LEU A 9 61.06 -46.72 -61.24
N LYS A 10 62.32 -46.43 -60.88
CA LYS A 10 62.67 -45.76 -59.61
C LYS A 10 62.03 -44.37 -59.49
N TYR A 11 61.97 -43.59 -60.58
CA TYR A 11 61.30 -42.29 -60.57
C TYR A 11 59.78 -42.42 -60.41
N GLN A 12 59.16 -43.42 -61.03
CA GLN A 12 57.73 -43.71 -60.85
C GLN A 12 57.41 -44.12 -59.41
N GLU A 13 58.17 -45.06 -58.84
CA GLU A 13 58.01 -45.50 -57.45
C GLU A 13 58.20 -44.34 -56.46
N ALA A 14 59.20 -43.46 -56.69
CA ALA A 14 59.42 -42.26 -55.87
C ALA A 14 58.24 -41.27 -55.97
N ALA A 15 57.68 -41.06 -57.17
CA ALA A 15 56.51 -40.21 -57.36
C ALA A 15 55.26 -40.76 -56.66
N GLU A 16 55.02 -42.08 -56.74
CA GLU A 16 53.91 -42.73 -56.04
C GLU A 16 54.04 -42.63 -54.52
N LEU A 17 55.25 -42.80 -53.97
CA LEU A 17 55.51 -42.62 -52.54
C LEU A 17 55.25 -41.18 -52.08
N LEU A 18 55.69 -40.19 -52.86
CA LEU A 18 55.44 -38.78 -52.57
C LEU A 18 53.94 -38.46 -52.61
N ALA A 19 53.20 -38.99 -53.59
CA ALA A 19 51.75 -38.82 -53.68
C ALA A 19 51.03 -39.40 -52.46
N ARG A 20 51.40 -40.61 -52.01
CA ARG A 20 50.85 -41.21 -50.79
C ARG A 20 51.18 -40.41 -49.53
N LYS A 21 52.43 -39.92 -49.41
CA LYS A 21 52.84 -39.07 -48.29
C LYS A 21 52.06 -37.76 -48.25
N ALA A 22 51.85 -37.12 -49.40
CA ALA A 22 51.03 -35.92 -49.51
C ALA A 22 49.57 -36.20 -49.13
N HIS A 23 49.00 -37.32 -49.59
CA HIS A 23 47.65 -37.73 -49.23
C HIS A 23 47.49 -37.96 -47.71
N ILE A 24 48.42 -38.70 -47.09
CA ILE A 24 48.40 -38.93 -45.63
C ILE A 24 48.52 -37.61 -44.88
N SER A 25 49.44 -36.73 -45.29
CA SER A 25 49.61 -35.42 -44.66
C SER A 25 48.35 -34.54 -44.78
N ASN A 26 47.67 -34.58 -45.93
CA ASN A 26 46.42 -33.84 -46.13
C ASN A 26 45.29 -34.40 -45.25
N GLU A 27 45.18 -35.72 -45.14
CA GLU A 27 44.16 -36.36 -44.31
C GLU A 27 44.42 -36.11 -42.81
N GLU A 28 45.68 -36.13 -42.38
CA GLU A 28 46.07 -35.75 -41.02
C GLU A 28 45.70 -34.30 -40.72
N ALA A 29 45.96 -33.36 -41.64
CA ALA A 29 45.57 -31.97 -41.49
C ALA A 29 44.03 -31.80 -41.42
N ARG A 30 43.28 -32.56 -42.25
CA ARG A 30 41.81 -32.56 -42.23
C ARG A 30 41.27 -33.06 -40.89
N LEU A 31 41.80 -34.16 -40.37
CA LEU A 31 41.41 -34.72 -39.08
C LEU A 31 41.76 -33.79 -37.92
N GLN A 32 42.88 -33.07 -37.99
CA GLN A 32 43.24 -32.05 -37.01
C GLN A 32 42.26 -30.87 -37.03
N ALA A 33 41.88 -30.39 -38.22
CA ALA A 33 40.89 -29.33 -38.37
C ALA A 33 39.50 -29.74 -37.83
N GLU A 34 39.07 -30.97 -38.12
CA GLU A 34 37.80 -31.53 -37.62
C GLU A 34 37.79 -31.62 -36.08
N LYS A 35 38.90 -32.08 -35.48
CA LYS A 35 39.06 -32.10 -34.02
C LYS A 35 39.04 -30.70 -33.41
N ALA A 36 39.70 -29.73 -34.04
CA ALA A 36 39.70 -28.35 -33.57
C ALA A 36 38.28 -27.76 -33.59
N LEU A 37 37.54 -27.94 -34.68
CA LEU A 37 36.16 -27.48 -34.82
C LEU A 37 35.22 -28.11 -33.78
N ALA A 38 35.39 -29.41 -33.51
CA ALA A 38 34.62 -30.10 -32.49
C ALA A 38 34.87 -29.51 -31.09
N ILE A 39 36.13 -29.21 -30.76
CA ILE A 39 36.51 -28.57 -29.48
C ILE A 39 35.91 -27.16 -29.41
N GLU A 40 36.02 -26.36 -30.47
CA GLU A 40 35.44 -25.01 -30.53
C GLU A 40 33.92 -25.04 -30.31
N THR A 41 33.22 -25.97 -30.95
CA THR A 41 31.77 -26.13 -30.78
C THR A 41 31.41 -26.48 -29.34
N GLN A 42 32.17 -27.37 -28.70
CA GLN A 42 31.95 -27.72 -27.29
C GLN A 42 32.27 -26.57 -26.35
N LEU A 43 33.31 -25.80 -26.66
CA LEU A 43 33.70 -24.61 -25.90
C LEU A 43 32.61 -23.53 -25.97
N GLU A 44 32.03 -23.29 -27.14
CA GLU A 44 30.91 -22.36 -27.28
C GLU A 44 29.65 -22.84 -26.55
N ARG A 45 29.35 -24.14 -26.56
CA ARG A 45 28.27 -24.72 -25.74
C ARG A 45 28.51 -24.49 -24.24
N CYS A 46 29.73 -24.73 -23.78
CA CYS A 46 30.10 -24.51 -22.38
C CYS A 46 29.96 -23.04 -21.98
N LYS A 47 30.45 -22.11 -22.82
CA LYS A 47 30.29 -20.66 -22.60
C LYS A 47 28.83 -20.25 -22.51
N TYR A 48 27.98 -20.77 -23.39
CA TYR A 48 26.55 -20.50 -23.38
C TYR A 48 25.90 -20.93 -22.06
N GLU A 49 26.16 -22.15 -21.59
CA GLU A 49 25.61 -22.64 -20.32
C GLU A 49 26.10 -21.84 -19.11
N ILE A 50 27.36 -21.39 -19.11
CA ILE A 50 27.89 -20.50 -18.07
C ILE A 50 27.13 -19.17 -18.08
N SER A 51 27.01 -18.52 -19.24
CA SER A 51 26.31 -17.24 -19.38
C SER A 51 24.84 -17.34 -18.97
N ARG A 52 24.18 -18.46 -19.30
CA ARG A 52 22.79 -18.72 -18.92
C ARG A 52 22.64 -18.87 -17.40
N ASN A 53 23.51 -19.65 -16.76
CA ASN A 53 23.48 -19.86 -15.30
C ASN A 53 23.78 -18.56 -14.55
N GLU A 54 24.72 -17.74 -15.04
CA GLU A 54 24.96 -16.40 -14.48
C GLU A 54 23.73 -15.50 -14.54
N GLU A 55 22.97 -15.54 -15.64
CA GLU A 55 21.75 -14.74 -15.75
C GLU A 55 20.62 -15.26 -14.84
N GLU A 56 20.45 -16.58 -14.73
CA GLU A 56 19.52 -17.18 -13.76
C GLU A 56 19.88 -16.77 -12.32
N LYS A 57 21.17 -16.78 -11.95
CA LYS A 57 21.64 -16.29 -10.64
C LYS A 57 21.35 -14.81 -10.42
N ARG A 58 21.53 -13.95 -11.42
CA ARG A 58 21.16 -12.52 -11.33
C ARG A 58 19.68 -12.32 -11.10
N LEU A 59 18.84 -13.12 -11.76
CA LEU A 59 17.39 -13.04 -11.58
C LEU A 59 16.96 -13.43 -10.17
N TYR A 60 17.49 -14.54 -9.63
CA TYR A 60 17.21 -14.93 -8.24
C TYR A 60 17.73 -13.90 -7.24
N ALA A 61 18.90 -13.29 -7.47
CA ALA A 61 19.41 -12.23 -6.60
C ALA A 61 18.48 -11.00 -6.55
N ARG A 62 17.89 -10.60 -7.69
CA ARG A 62 16.87 -9.54 -7.73
C ARG A 62 15.63 -9.92 -6.95
N GLN A 63 15.10 -11.13 -7.16
CA GLN A 63 13.92 -11.63 -6.45
C GLN A 63 14.14 -11.69 -4.93
N ILE A 64 15.33 -12.13 -4.48
CA ILE A 64 15.68 -12.15 -3.06
C ILE A 64 15.70 -10.72 -2.52
N SER A 65 16.33 -9.77 -3.23
CA SER A 65 16.37 -8.37 -2.79
C SER A 65 14.97 -7.75 -2.67
N GLU A 66 14.06 -8.05 -3.61
CA GLU A 66 12.66 -7.62 -3.53
C GLU A 66 11.94 -8.23 -2.32
N CYS A 67 12.14 -9.54 -2.06
CA CYS A 67 11.59 -10.19 -0.87
C CYS A 67 12.13 -9.57 0.43
N GLU A 68 13.42 -9.26 0.48
CA GLU A 68 14.06 -8.62 1.64
C GLU A 68 13.47 -7.23 1.92
N GLN A 69 13.22 -6.44 0.87
CA GLN A 69 12.56 -5.14 1.00
C GLN A 69 11.14 -5.28 1.58
N ILE A 70 10.35 -6.23 1.06
CA ILE A 70 9.01 -6.51 1.57
C ILE A 70 9.06 -6.95 3.04
N ILE A 71 9.94 -7.88 3.39
CA ILE A 71 10.12 -8.34 4.77
C ILE A 71 10.50 -7.17 5.68
N SER A 72 11.43 -6.31 5.26
CA SER A 72 11.83 -5.11 6.02
C SER A 72 10.65 -4.17 6.29
N THR A 73 9.85 -3.88 5.26
CA THR A 73 8.65 -3.04 5.42
C THR A 73 7.62 -3.66 6.37
N LEU A 74 7.33 -4.95 6.22
CA LEU A 74 6.38 -5.67 7.07
C LEU A 74 6.82 -5.70 8.54
N VAL A 75 8.11 -5.93 8.79
CA VAL A 75 8.68 -5.92 10.15
C VAL A 75 8.57 -4.52 10.75
N ASN A 76 8.91 -3.47 10.00
CA ASN A 76 8.79 -2.09 10.46
C ASN A 76 7.35 -1.73 10.81
N ASP A 77 6.38 -2.11 9.98
CA ASP A 77 4.97 -1.83 10.22
C ASP A 77 4.42 -2.64 11.41
N SER A 78 4.87 -3.88 11.58
CA SER A 78 4.54 -4.68 12.77
C SER A 78 5.08 -4.04 14.07
N VAL A 79 6.29 -3.49 14.04
CA VAL A 79 6.89 -2.78 15.18
C VAL A 79 6.11 -1.51 15.51
N LYS A 80 5.74 -0.70 14.50
CA LYS A 80 4.92 0.51 14.68
C LYS A 80 3.56 0.16 15.28
N SER A 81 2.85 -0.80 14.67
CA SER A 81 1.54 -1.24 15.14
C SER A 81 1.59 -1.78 16.57
N ARG A 82 2.64 -2.51 16.95
CA ARG A 82 2.85 -2.96 18.33
C ARG A 82 3.05 -1.80 19.29
N LYS A 83 3.83 -0.79 18.90
CA LYS A 83 4.07 0.40 19.72
C LYS A 83 2.78 1.19 19.97
N GLU A 84 2.01 1.45 18.91
CA GLU A 84 0.71 2.12 18.99
C GLU A 84 -0.27 1.35 19.89
N ALA A 85 -0.29 0.01 19.78
CA ALA A 85 -1.13 -0.82 20.64
C ALA A 85 -0.76 -0.71 22.13
N GLU A 86 0.53 -0.64 22.47
CA GLU A 86 0.96 -0.47 23.87
C GLU A 86 0.67 0.95 24.38
N GLU A 87 0.84 1.98 23.55
CA GLU A 87 0.45 3.36 23.88
C GLU A 87 -1.05 3.46 24.18
N LEU A 88 -1.89 2.88 23.32
CA LEU A 88 -3.34 2.84 23.54
C LEU A 88 -3.71 2.09 24.83
N LYS A 89 -3.03 0.99 25.13
CA LYS A 89 -3.26 0.22 26.37
C LYS A 89 -2.91 1.02 27.62
N ILE A 90 -1.82 1.80 27.58
CA ILE A 90 -1.46 2.73 28.67
C ILE A 90 -2.54 3.80 28.83
N GLU A 91 -2.98 4.40 27.73
CA GLU A 91 -3.98 5.47 27.77
C GLU A 91 -5.34 4.94 28.28
N VAL A 92 -5.77 3.76 27.84
CA VAL A 92 -6.97 3.07 28.38
C VAL A 92 -6.86 2.84 29.89
N ALA A 93 -5.72 2.37 30.39
CA ALA A 93 -5.51 2.17 31.81
C ALA A 93 -5.63 3.49 32.59
N LYS A 94 -5.06 4.58 32.06
CA LYS A 94 -5.17 5.93 32.63
C LYS A 94 -6.62 6.42 32.67
N TRP A 95 -7.39 6.25 31.59
CA TRP A 95 -8.81 6.58 31.55
C TRP A 95 -9.63 5.75 32.55
N ARG A 96 -9.33 4.47 32.72
CA ARG A 96 -9.99 3.60 33.72
C ARG A 96 -9.77 4.08 35.15
N VAL A 97 -8.55 4.50 35.49
CA VAL A 97 -8.25 5.07 36.82
C VAL A 97 -8.98 6.39 37.03
N ALA A 98 -8.98 7.28 36.03
CA ALA A 98 -9.71 8.54 36.08
C ALA A 98 -11.23 8.32 36.21
N GLU A 99 -11.78 7.36 35.48
CA GLU A 99 -13.19 6.92 35.55
C GLU A 99 -13.54 6.44 36.97
N ALA A 100 -12.69 5.58 37.56
CA ALA A 100 -12.88 5.09 38.92
C ALA A 100 -12.85 6.23 39.96
N ALA A 101 -11.87 7.13 39.87
CA ALA A 101 -11.76 8.28 40.77
C ALA A 101 -12.95 9.24 40.64
N ALA A 102 -13.45 9.47 39.42
CA ALA A 102 -14.64 10.28 39.20
C ALA A 102 -15.91 9.62 39.79
N ARG A 103 -16.05 8.29 39.64
CA ARG A 103 -17.15 7.53 40.28
C ARG A 103 -17.11 7.64 41.79
N GLU A 104 -15.95 7.50 42.41
CA GLU A 104 -15.79 7.61 43.87
C GLU A 104 -16.19 9.01 44.38
N LYS A 105 -15.76 10.08 43.69
CA LYS A 105 -16.17 11.45 44.01
C LYS A 105 -17.69 11.64 43.93
N LEU A 106 -18.34 11.09 42.90
CA LEU A 106 -19.79 11.16 42.76
C LEU A 106 -20.53 10.42 43.88
N LEU A 107 -20.03 9.25 44.30
CA LEU A 107 -20.57 8.51 45.45
C LEU A 107 -20.43 9.32 46.74
N SER A 108 -19.27 9.94 46.97
CA SER A 108 -19.03 10.80 48.14
C SER A 108 -20.00 12.00 48.18
N ILE A 109 -20.21 12.69 47.05
CA ILE A 109 -21.19 13.78 46.96
C ILE A 109 -22.61 13.28 47.23
N THR A 110 -22.98 12.11 46.70
CA THR A 110 -24.32 11.54 46.90
C THR A 110 -24.56 11.19 48.37
N GLN A 111 -23.57 10.60 49.04
CA GLN A 111 -23.61 10.31 50.48
C GLN A 111 -23.74 11.60 51.31
N LEU A 112 -22.94 12.62 51.01
CA LEU A 112 -23.05 13.93 51.69
C LEU A 112 -24.43 14.56 51.49
N ASN A 113 -24.98 14.52 50.27
CA ASN A 113 -26.32 15.03 49.98
C ASN A 113 -27.42 14.26 50.73
N GLN A 114 -27.29 12.93 50.86
CA GLN A 114 -28.20 12.13 51.68
C GLN A 114 -28.13 12.54 53.16
N SER A 115 -26.93 12.73 53.71
CA SER A 115 -26.77 13.22 55.09
C SER A 115 -27.37 14.61 55.30
N ILE A 116 -27.15 15.54 54.36
CA ILE A 116 -27.75 16.89 54.39
C ILE A 116 -29.28 16.81 54.32
N ALA A 117 -29.84 15.94 53.48
CA ALA A 117 -31.29 15.74 53.38
C ALA A 117 -31.90 15.22 54.70
N VAL A 118 -31.23 14.28 55.39
CA VAL A 118 -31.66 13.78 56.70
C VAL A 118 -31.62 14.89 57.77
N ILE A 119 -30.55 15.70 57.80
CA ILE A 119 -30.43 16.84 58.72
C ILE A 119 -31.53 17.88 58.45
N ASN A 120 -31.79 18.21 57.18
CA ASN A 120 -32.84 19.15 56.79
C ASN A 120 -34.23 18.62 57.14
N ALA A 121 -34.50 17.32 56.97
CA ALA A 121 -35.75 16.69 57.36
C ALA A 121 -35.95 16.70 58.89
N ALA A 122 -34.90 16.44 59.66
CA ALA A 122 -34.93 16.55 61.13
C ALA A 122 -35.16 17.99 61.60
N THR A 123 -34.56 18.97 60.91
CA THR A 123 -34.74 20.41 61.21
C THR A 123 -36.16 20.88 60.86
N GLN A 124 -36.75 20.40 59.75
CA GLN A 124 -38.16 20.66 59.40
C GLN A 124 -39.13 20.00 60.38
N ALA A 125 -38.82 18.81 60.90
CA ALA A 125 -39.62 18.17 61.96
C ALA A 125 -39.61 18.97 63.28
N GLN A 126 -38.50 19.66 63.60
CA GLN A 126 -38.42 20.57 64.74
C GLN A 126 -39.15 21.92 64.53
N GLN A 127 -39.37 22.35 63.27
CA GLN A 127 -40.07 23.60 62.95
C GLN A 127 -41.61 23.48 62.87
N ASN A 128 -42.18 22.27 62.98
CA ASN A 128 -43.63 22.04 62.98
C ASN A 128 -44.34 22.28 64.33
N LEU A 129 -43.68 22.92 65.30
CA LEU A 129 -44.28 23.33 66.58
C LEU A 129 -44.60 24.83 66.69
N VAL A 130 -44.36 25.63 65.65
CA VAL A 130 -44.74 27.06 65.68
C VAL A 130 -45.44 27.44 64.37
N GLN A 131 -46.75 27.26 64.35
CA GLN A 131 -47.64 27.99 63.45
C GLN A 131 -47.63 29.47 63.84
N THR A 132 -47.44 30.38 62.88
CA THR A 132 -48.36 31.50 62.57
C THR A 132 -47.77 32.45 61.52
N SER A 133 -48.65 32.87 60.60
CA SER A 133 -48.58 34.02 59.67
C SER A 133 -47.64 33.99 58.44
N SER A 134 -48.30 33.98 57.26
CA SER A 134 -47.84 34.48 55.95
C SER A 134 -47.59 36.01 56.00
N PRO A 135 -47.10 36.73 54.94
CA PRO A 135 -46.68 36.31 53.58
C PRO A 135 -45.39 36.99 53.04
N ARG A 136 -44.68 36.41 52.04
CA ARG A 136 -44.05 37.22 50.96
C ARG A 136 -43.49 36.41 49.79
N ALA A 137 -43.75 36.92 48.60
CA ALA A 137 -43.21 36.52 47.32
C ALA A 137 -41.69 36.77 47.21
N LEU A 138 -40.96 35.80 46.65
CA LEU A 138 -39.67 36.02 45.99
C LEU A 138 -39.61 35.13 44.74
N SER A 139 -39.35 35.78 43.62
CA SER A 139 -39.18 35.23 42.27
C SER A 139 -38.19 34.07 42.20
N PRO A 140 -38.36 33.11 41.27
CA PRO A 140 -37.32 32.13 40.97
C PRO A 140 -36.13 32.85 40.29
N PRO A 141 -34.88 32.60 40.70
CA PRO A 141 -33.74 33.12 39.96
C PRO A 141 -33.64 32.38 38.61
N PRO A 142 -33.33 33.06 37.51
CA PRO A 142 -33.17 32.39 36.22
C PRO A 142 -31.94 31.47 36.30
N TYR A 143 -32.16 30.18 36.06
CA TYR A 143 -31.10 29.22 35.78
C TYR A 143 -30.32 29.73 34.56
N ARG A 144 -29.17 30.34 34.79
CA ARG A 144 -28.19 30.61 33.73
C ARG A 144 -27.39 29.31 33.56
N PRO A 145 -27.42 28.66 32.37
CA PRO A 145 -26.49 27.59 32.11
C PRO A 145 -25.11 28.24 32.05
N THR A 146 -24.28 28.01 33.06
CA THR A 146 -22.83 28.19 32.90
C THR A 146 -22.41 27.18 31.83
N LEU A 147 -22.22 27.67 30.60
CA LEU A 147 -21.45 26.97 29.58
C LEU A 147 -20.07 26.74 30.18
N ARG A 148 -19.89 25.55 30.76
CA ARG A 148 -18.59 25.05 31.16
C ARG A 148 -17.80 24.94 29.87
N ASN A 149 -16.78 25.78 29.72
CA ASN A 149 -15.82 25.67 28.64
C ASN A 149 -15.26 24.24 28.69
N GLN A 150 -15.74 23.41 27.77
CA GLN A 150 -15.19 22.11 27.50
C GLN A 150 -13.97 22.40 26.65
N GLU A 151 -12.82 22.56 27.30
CA GLU A 151 -11.53 22.37 26.63
C GLU A 151 -11.43 20.87 26.30
N LEU A 152 -12.19 20.48 25.26
CA LEU A 152 -12.15 19.15 24.66
C LEU A 152 -10.79 18.98 24.00
N ASN A 153 -10.22 17.79 24.19
CA ASN A 153 -8.99 17.25 23.65
C ASN A 153 -8.75 17.59 22.16
N GLN A 154 -8.28 18.81 21.87
CA GLN A 154 -7.91 19.22 20.50
C GLN A 154 -6.77 18.37 19.94
N THR A 155 -6.00 17.69 20.78
CA THR A 155 -4.91 16.81 20.39
C THR A 155 -5.39 15.48 19.84
N ASP A 156 -6.43 14.88 20.45
CA ASP A 156 -6.93 13.56 20.07
C ASP A 156 -7.76 13.62 18.78
N GLU A 157 -8.58 14.66 18.62
CA GLU A 157 -9.32 14.91 17.37
C GLU A 157 -8.38 15.19 16.20
N ARG A 158 -7.29 15.94 16.43
CA ARG A 158 -6.26 16.20 15.41
C ARG A 158 -5.51 14.93 15.03
N ALA A 159 -5.13 14.09 16.00
CA ALA A 159 -4.47 12.82 15.73
C ALA A 159 -5.36 11.89 14.90
N PHE A 160 -6.64 11.78 15.25
CA PHE A 160 -7.62 10.99 14.49
C PHE A 160 -7.85 11.54 13.06
N LEU A 161 -7.90 12.86 12.90
CA LEU A 161 -7.99 13.50 11.58
C LEU A 161 -6.74 13.21 10.72
N ILE A 162 -5.55 13.29 11.31
CA ILE A 162 -4.29 12.99 10.63
C ILE A 162 -4.24 11.51 10.22
N GLU A 163 -4.66 10.60 11.09
CA GLU A 163 -4.73 9.17 10.78
C GLU A 163 -5.73 8.89 9.65
N LYS A 164 -6.92 9.51 9.69
CA LYS A 164 -7.92 9.41 8.63
C LYS A 164 -7.40 9.96 7.30
N GLN A 165 -6.71 11.10 7.32
CA GLN A 165 -6.08 11.69 6.14
C GLN A 165 -4.97 10.80 5.59
N SER A 166 -4.15 10.21 6.46
CA SER A 166 -3.08 9.27 6.07
C SER A 166 -3.64 8.02 5.42
N LYS A 167 -4.68 7.41 6.01
CA LYS A 167 -5.40 6.26 5.41
C LYS A 167 -6.02 6.62 4.06
N GLN A 168 -6.58 7.82 3.94
CA GLN A 168 -7.13 8.31 2.67
C GLN A 168 -6.03 8.53 1.62
N ALA A 169 -4.85 9.01 2.01
CA ALA A 169 -3.70 9.17 1.13
C ALA A 169 -3.15 7.82 0.67
N GLN A 170 -3.02 6.85 1.59
CA GLN A 170 -2.60 5.48 1.26
C GLN A 170 -3.58 4.81 0.31
N LEU A 171 -4.89 4.94 0.56
CA LEU A 171 -5.91 4.43 -0.35
C LEU A 171 -5.83 5.10 -1.72
N ALA A 172 -5.58 6.41 -1.78
CA ALA A 172 -5.40 7.11 -3.04
C ALA A 172 -4.19 6.59 -3.84
N LEU A 173 -3.08 6.29 -3.16
CA LEU A 173 -1.90 5.67 -3.78
C LEU A 173 -2.20 4.26 -4.31
N GLN A 174 -2.84 3.42 -3.50
CA GLN A 174 -3.24 2.07 -3.92
C GLN A 174 -4.15 2.08 -5.15
N LEU A 175 -5.12 3.01 -5.18
CA LEU A 175 -6.01 3.18 -6.33
C LEU A 175 -5.25 3.69 -7.55
N GLN A 176 -4.26 4.55 -7.38
CA GLN A 176 -3.41 5.03 -8.46
C GLN A 176 -2.52 3.91 -9.03
N ASP A 177 -1.94 3.07 -8.18
CA ASP A 177 -1.14 1.92 -8.61
C ASP A 177 -1.97 0.90 -9.39
N LEU A 178 -3.14 0.54 -8.85
CA LEU A 178 -4.10 -0.33 -9.54
C LEU A 178 -4.52 0.26 -10.89
N LYS A 179 -4.77 1.56 -10.95
CA LYS A 179 -5.09 2.26 -12.20
C LYS A 179 -3.95 2.13 -13.21
N ASN A 180 -2.69 2.35 -12.80
CA ASN A 180 -1.53 2.23 -13.68
C ASN A 180 -1.37 0.80 -14.22
N VAL A 181 -1.51 -0.20 -13.34
CA VAL A 181 -1.44 -1.62 -13.73
C VAL A 181 -2.54 -1.97 -14.74
N ILE A 182 -3.78 -1.56 -14.47
CA ILE A 182 -4.91 -1.82 -15.37
C ILE A 182 -4.72 -1.11 -16.70
N GLN A 183 -4.27 0.15 -16.71
CA GLN A 183 -4.00 0.91 -17.93
C GLN A 183 -2.93 0.23 -18.80
N SER A 184 -1.86 -0.31 -18.20
CA SER A 184 -0.83 -1.05 -18.94
C SER A 184 -1.35 -2.34 -19.61
N LYS A 185 -2.46 -2.90 -19.09
CA LYS A 185 -3.07 -4.14 -19.56
C LYS A 185 -4.42 -3.91 -20.27
N LYS A 186 -4.76 -2.65 -20.55
CA LYS A 186 -6.04 -2.26 -21.12
C LYS A 186 -6.16 -2.73 -22.58
N ILE A 187 -7.30 -3.32 -22.93
CA ILE A 187 -7.64 -3.75 -24.30
C ILE A 187 -8.70 -2.79 -24.82
N GLU A 188 -8.33 -1.87 -25.71
CA GLU A 188 -9.21 -0.79 -26.20
C GLU A 188 -10.46 -1.32 -26.91
N GLU A 189 -10.32 -2.42 -27.65
CA GLU A 189 -11.40 -3.04 -28.41
C GLU A 189 -12.57 -3.55 -27.54
N LYS A 190 -12.33 -3.79 -26.25
CA LYS A 190 -13.34 -4.27 -25.29
C LYS A 190 -13.96 -3.16 -24.45
N GLN A 191 -13.62 -1.89 -24.68
CA GLN A 191 -14.21 -0.78 -23.94
C GLN A 191 -15.70 -0.67 -24.23
N THR A 192 -16.49 -0.56 -23.16
CA THR A 192 -17.91 -0.29 -23.26
C THR A 192 -18.16 1.21 -23.51
N PHE A 193 -19.37 1.54 -23.93
CA PHE A 193 -19.80 2.93 -24.05
C PHE A 193 -19.66 3.70 -22.72
N LEU A 194 -19.97 3.07 -21.58
CA LEU A 194 -19.85 3.69 -20.27
C LEU A 194 -18.40 3.96 -19.87
N ASP A 195 -17.47 3.11 -20.27
CA ASP A 195 -16.03 3.33 -20.01
C ASP A 195 -15.54 4.59 -20.75
N LYS A 196 -15.97 4.77 -22.00
CA LYS A 196 -15.63 5.96 -22.80
C LYS A 196 -16.24 7.23 -22.22
N ALA A 197 -17.52 7.19 -21.85
CA ALA A 197 -18.18 8.33 -21.19
C ALA A 197 -17.52 8.68 -19.84
N TYR A 198 -17.06 7.68 -19.09
CA TYR A 198 -16.32 7.91 -17.85
C TYR A 198 -14.95 8.56 -18.12
N GLU A 199 -14.21 8.10 -19.13
CA GLU A 199 -12.92 8.69 -19.52
C GLU A 199 -13.06 10.14 -20.00
N GLU A 200 -14.11 10.46 -20.76
CA GLU A 200 -14.44 11.82 -21.16
C GLU A 200 -14.74 12.72 -19.96
N ASN A 201 -15.57 12.25 -19.02
CA ASN A 201 -15.86 12.99 -17.79
C ASN A 201 -14.60 13.21 -16.95
N LEU A 202 -13.73 12.19 -16.87
CA LEU A 202 -12.47 12.28 -16.14
C LEU A 202 -11.48 13.25 -16.81
N ALA A 203 -11.44 13.30 -18.14
CA ALA A 203 -10.61 14.24 -18.91
C ALA A 203 -11.04 15.70 -18.70
N VAL A 204 -12.35 15.93 -18.55
CA VAL A 204 -12.93 17.24 -18.20
C VAL A 204 -12.73 17.58 -16.71
N GLY A 205 -12.28 16.62 -15.89
CA GLY A 205 -12.09 16.78 -14.46
C GLY A 205 -13.39 16.73 -13.65
N ASP A 206 -14.45 16.19 -14.25
CA ASP A 206 -15.74 16.06 -13.58
C ASP A 206 -15.80 14.82 -12.69
N ASN A 207 -16.36 15.02 -11.51
CA ASN A 207 -16.69 13.98 -10.56
C ASN A 207 -18.16 14.10 -10.17
N LYS A 208 -18.69 13.09 -9.47
CA LYS A 208 -20.09 13.05 -9.04
C LYS A 208 -20.58 14.39 -8.45
N TYR A 209 -19.77 15.04 -7.62
CA TYR A 209 -20.16 16.25 -6.92
C TYR A 209 -20.07 17.49 -7.80
N SER A 210 -19.04 17.64 -8.63
CA SER A 210 -18.92 18.76 -9.57
C SER A 210 -20.03 18.71 -10.63
N THR A 211 -20.37 17.53 -11.13
CA THR A 211 -21.46 17.35 -12.10
C THR A 211 -22.81 17.70 -11.49
N ILE A 212 -23.10 17.23 -10.26
CA ILE A 212 -24.34 17.59 -9.55
C ILE A 212 -24.39 19.11 -9.31
N GLN A 213 -23.28 19.72 -8.91
CA GLN A 213 -23.21 21.16 -8.68
C GLN A 213 -23.44 21.96 -9.98
N LYS A 214 -22.85 21.53 -11.09
CA LYS A 214 -23.06 22.14 -12.42
C LYS A 214 -24.51 22.00 -12.86
N ALA A 215 -25.09 20.80 -12.76
CA ALA A 215 -26.47 20.53 -13.15
C ALA A 215 -27.51 21.22 -12.25
N SER A 216 -27.18 21.42 -10.97
CA SER A 216 -28.05 22.13 -10.02
C SER A 216 -27.84 23.65 -10.02
N SER A 217 -26.86 24.17 -10.76
CA SER A 217 -26.62 25.60 -10.86
C SER A 217 -27.79 26.35 -11.54
N GLY A 218 -27.99 27.62 -11.16
CA GLY A 218 -29.06 28.46 -11.70
C GLY A 218 -30.41 28.37 -10.98
N THR A 219 -31.41 29.07 -11.50
CA THR A 219 -32.78 29.06 -10.96
C THR A 219 -33.57 27.86 -11.49
N ALA A 220 -34.62 27.47 -10.77
CA ALA A 220 -35.50 26.38 -11.20
C ALA A 220 -36.09 26.64 -12.59
N SER A 221 -36.47 27.88 -12.88
CA SER A 221 -36.97 28.28 -14.21
C SER A 221 -35.93 28.07 -15.32
N LYS A 222 -34.66 28.42 -15.09
CA LYS A 222 -33.58 28.19 -16.07
C LYS A 222 -33.34 26.70 -16.34
N ARG A 223 -33.38 25.87 -15.29
CA ARG A 223 -33.24 24.40 -15.43
C ARG A 223 -34.42 23.77 -16.18
N MET A 224 -35.64 24.25 -15.93
CA MET A 224 -36.84 23.79 -16.65
C MET A 224 -36.80 24.16 -18.14
N ALA A 225 -36.34 25.36 -18.48
CA ALA A 225 -36.15 25.77 -19.87
C ALA A 225 -35.12 24.87 -20.59
N MET A 226 -33.96 24.62 -19.96
CA MET A 226 -32.95 23.71 -20.51
C MET A 226 -33.46 22.27 -20.73
N LEU A 227 -34.37 21.80 -19.88
CA LEU A 227 -35.01 20.48 -20.04
C LEU A 227 -36.06 20.45 -21.16
N GLN A 228 -36.66 21.58 -21.52
CA GLN A 228 -37.60 21.67 -22.63
C GLN A 228 -36.89 21.74 -24.00
N ASP A 229 -35.63 22.16 -24.01
CA ASP A 229 -34.78 22.27 -25.20
C ASP A 229 -33.97 20.99 -25.54
N LEU A 230 -34.07 19.95 -24.69
CA LEU A 230 -33.40 18.64 -24.81
C LEU A 230 -34.27 17.62 -25.56
#